data_AF-A0A3A8AWG4-F1
#
_entry.id   AF-A0A3A8AWG4-F1
#
_cell.length_a   1.000
_cell.length_b   1.000
_cell.length_c   1.000
_cell.angle_alpha   90.00
_cell.angle_beta   90.00
_cell.angle_gamma   90.00
#
_symmetry.space_group_name_H-M   'P 1'
#
loop_
_entity.id
_entity.type
_entity.pdbx_description
1 polymer ?
#
loop_
_entity_poly.entity_id
_entity_poly.type
_entity_poly.pdbx_seq_one_letter_code
_entity_poly.pdbx_strand_id
1 'polypeptide(L)' 'MFNFAGWVLFTLSAIGFVWTTWRAGDMIGLAASLFFLIACLVFLVPVWATRPHHRD' A
#
# COMPACT_ATOMS: atom_id res chain seq x y z
N MET A 1 1.54 -7.40 16.92
CA MET A 1 2.39 -6.25 16.53
C MET A 1 2.77 -6.22 15.04
N PHE A 2 2.92 -7.36 14.34
CA PHE A 2 3.43 -7.40 12.95
C PHE A 2 2.61 -6.67 11.87
N ASN A 3 1.28 -6.57 12.02
CA ASN A 3 0.42 -5.97 10.99
C ASN A 3 0.75 -4.50 10.69
N PHE A 4 1.10 -3.70 11.71
CA PHE A 4 1.41 -2.28 11.52
C PHE A 4 2.74 -2.06 10.79
N ALA A 5 3.76 -2.84 11.15
CA ALA A 5 5.07 -2.77 10.50
C ALA A 5 5.03 -3.26 9.05
N GLY A 6 4.29 -4.34 8.78
CA GLY A 6 4.06 -4.83 7.41
C GLY A 6 3.34 -3.81 6.53
N TRP A 7 2.39 -3.07 7.12
CA TRP A 7 1.65 -2.04 6.42
C TRP A 7 2.55 -0.84 6.03
N VAL A 8 3.38 -0.36 6.96
CA VAL A 8 4.35 0.71 6.71
C VAL A 8 5.39 0.31 5.65
N LEU A 9 5.93 -0.91 5.71
CA LEU A 9 6.87 -1.40 4.70
C LEU A 9 6.24 -1.48 3.30
N PHE A 10 4.96 -1.86 3.22
CA PHE A 10 4.22 -1.98 1.96
C PHE A 10 3.99 -0.60 1.34
N THR A 11 3.53 0.38 2.12
CA THR A 11 3.35 1.76 1.64
C THR A 11 4.67 2.36 1.16
N LEU A 12 5.76 2.16 1.91
CA LEU A 12 7.11 2.63 1.51
C LEU A 12 7.57 1.99 0.19
N SER A 13 7.36 0.68 0.02
CA SER A 13 7.70 -0.01 -1.23
C SER A 13 6.88 0.50 -2.41
N ALA A 14 5.57 0.74 -2.22
CA ALA A 14 4.69 1.28 -3.25
C ALA A 14 5.14 2.67 -3.71
N ILE A 15 5.50 3.56 -2.78
CA ILE A 15 6.01 4.91 -3.11
C ILE A 15 7.34 4.83 -3.86
N GLY A 16 8.25 3.96 -3.43
CA GLY A 16 9.51 3.71 -4.12
C GLY A 16 9.29 3.23 -5.56
N PHE A 17 8.32 2.34 -5.77
CA PHE A 17 7.96 1.84 -7.10
C PHE A 17 7.36 2.92 -8.01
N VAL A 18 6.47 3.78 -7.49
CA VAL A 18 5.97 4.94 -8.26
C VAL A 18 7.14 5.84 -8.67
N TRP A 19 8.07 6.12 -7.75
CA TRP A 19 9.18 7.03 -8.00
C TRP A 19 10.16 6.49 -9.05
N THR A 20 10.53 5.21 -8.97
CA THR A 20 11.46 4.59 -9.93
C THR A 20 10.85 4.50 -11.32
N THR A 21 9.56 4.15 -11.41
CA THR A 21 8.86 3.98 -12.69
C THR A 21 8.57 5.30 -13.37
N TRP A 22 8.20 6.34 -12.59
CA TRP A 22 8.05 7.69 -13.11
C TRP A 22 9.38 8.26 -13.64
N ARG A 23 10.50 7.97 -12.96
CA ARG A 23 11.83 8.39 -13.40
C ARG A 23 12.34 7.62 -14.61
N ALA A 24 11.93 6.36 -14.76
CA ALA A 24 12.31 5.50 -15.88
C ALA A 24 11.50 5.78 -17.17
N GLY A 25 10.37 6.51 -17.07
CA GLY A 25 9.45 6.70 -18.20
C GLY A 25 8.74 5.40 -18.62
N ASP A 26 8.73 4.40 -17.73
CA ASP A 26 8.25 3.07 -18.03
C ASP A 26 6.74 2.96 -17.75
N MET A 27 5.96 2.89 -18.82
CA MET A 27 4.49 2.86 -18.76
C MET A 27 3.97 1.60 -18.05
N ILE A 28 4.72 0.49 -18.12
CA ILE A 28 4.38 -0.79 -17.48
C ILE A 28 4.61 -0.69 -15.97
N GLY A 29 5.71 -0.04 -15.58
CA GLY A 29 6.03 0.27 -14.19
C GLY A 29 4.96 1.12 -13.50
N LEU A 30 4.44 2.13 -14.19
CA LEU A 30 3.31 2.95 -13.70
C LEU A 30 2.07 2.09 -13.46
N ALA A 31 1.70 1.23 -14.42
CA ALA A 31 0.55 0.34 -14.28
C ALA A 31 0.74 -0.68 -13.14
N ALA A 32 1.92 -1.28 -13.00
CA ALA A 32 2.26 -2.20 -11.93
C ALA A 32 2.21 -1.51 -10.55
N SER A 33 2.74 -0.29 -10.45
CA SER A 33 2.70 0.49 -9.22
C SER A 33 1.28 0.89 -8.82
N LEU A 34 0.42 1.20 -9.80
CA LEU A 34 -0.98 1.53 -9.56
C LEU A 34 -1.76 0.31 -9.04
N PHE A 35 -1.54 -0.87 -9.62
CA PHE A 35 -2.14 -2.12 -9.17
C PHE A 35 -1.68 -2.51 -7.75
N PHE A 36 -0.40 -2.30 -7.45
CA PHE A 36 0.16 -2.54 -6.12
C PHE A 36 -0.39 -1.56 -5.07
N LEU A 37 -0.58 -0.29 -5.42
CA LEU A 37 -1.20 0.71 -4.55
C LEU A 37 -2.67 0.34 -4.22
N ILE A 38 -3.42 -0.14 -5.21
CA ILE A 38 -4.80 -0.62 -5.02
C ILE A 38 -4.81 -1.85 -4.10
N ALA A 39 -3.91 -2.82 -4.32
CA ALA A 39 -3.76 -3.96 -3.43
C ALA A 39 -3.43 -3.53 -1.99
N CYS A 40 -2.55 -2.53 -1.81
CA CYS A 40 -2.24 -1.94 -0.51
C CYS A 40 -3.50 -1.44 0.22
N LEU A 41 -4.33 -0.68 -0.50
CA LEU A 41 -5.57 -0.12 0.02
C LEU A 41 -6.59 -1.22 0.35
N VAL A 42 -6.74 -2.22 -0.52
CA VAL A 42 -7.63 -3.36 -0.27
C VAL A 42 -7.20 -4.16 0.96
N PHE A 43 -5.90 -4.28 1.23
CA PHE A 43 -5.40 -4.89 2.47
C PHE A 43 -5.49 -3.95 3.69
N LEU A 44 -5.44 -2.63 3.51
CA LEU A 44 -5.61 -1.64 4.59
C LEU A 44 -7.04 -1.53 5.08
N VAL A 45 -7.99 -1.42 4.16
CA VAL A 45 -9.40 -1.17 4.44
C VAL A 45 -9.95 -2.15 5.49
N PRO A 46 -9.74 -3.48 5.40
CA PRO A 46 -10.20 -4.41 6.44
C PRO A 46 -9.45 -4.23 7.77
N VAL A 47 -8.17 -3.84 7.77
CA VAL A 47 -7.41 -3.56 9.02
C VAL A 47 -7.99 -2.35 9.77
N TRP A 48 -8.39 -1.30 9.04
CA TRP A 48 -9.00 -0.11 9.63
C TRP A 48 -10.48 -0.33 9.97
N ALA A 49 -11.22 -1.03 9.11
CA ALA A 49 -12.63 -1.35 9.34
C ALA A 49 -12.84 -2.31 10.53
N THR A 50 -11.84 -3.12 10.89
CA THR A 50 -11.88 -3.99 12.09
C THR A 50 -11.61 -3.24 13.40
N ARG A 51 -11.46 -1.91 13.36
CA ARG A 51 -11.35 -1.05 14.55
C ARG A 51 -12.39 0.08 14.47
N PRO A 52 -13.67 -0.22 14.71
CA PRO A 52 -14.32 0.29 15.94
C PRO A 52 -15.39 -0.70 16.46
N HIS A 53 -15.30 -1.23 17.67
CA HIS A 53 -15.82 -0.52 18.85
C HIS A 53 -15.24 -1.16 20.11
N HIS A 54 -14.36 -0.43 20.79
CA HIS A 54 -14.22 -0.57 22.24
C HIS A 54 -15.58 -0.20 22.83
N ARG A 55 -16.40 -1.20 23.17
CA ARG A 55 -17.40 -1.09 24.23
C ARG A 55 -16.78 -1.82 25.41
N ASP A 56 -16.28 -1.03 26.35
CA ASP A 56 -16.48 -1.21 27.79
C ASP A 56 -17.49 -2.31 28.15
#